data_AF-A0A2P4S5Z5-F1
#
_entry.id   AF-A0A2P4S5Z5-F1
#
_cell.length_a   1.000
_cell.length_b   1.000
_cell.length_c   1.000
_cell.angle_alpha   90.00
_cell.angle_beta   90.00
_cell.angle_gamma   90.00
#
_symmetry.space_group_name_H-M   'P 1'
#
loop_
_entity.id
_entity.type
_entity.pdbx_description
1 polymer ?
#
loop_
_entity_poly.entity_id
_entity_poly.type
_entity_poly.pdbx_seq_one_letter_code
_entity_poly.pdbx_strand_id
1 'polypeptide(L)'
;MAPIVVALILVPPPSLSLHPSQGVLLGDTVTLRCHLPHMAAWVQLWFNGTLRSDKAKDKEQDSADFSFAVTNLDDAGTYQCRYQLSEPLWTSNHSDPVELVLTGARRRSHGNLVVAVLRGCAAVLVFSLGLYFVLDARSLWTRRDESP
;
A
#
# COMPACT_ATOMS: atom_id res chain seq x y z
N MET A 1 8.99 17.00 -53.08
CA MET A 1 8.39 15.99 -52.18
C MET A 1 9.18 16.07 -50.89
N ALA A 2 8.73 16.87 -49.92
CA ALA A 2 9.42 17.03 -48.64
C ALA A 2 9.13 15.78 -47.78
N PRO A 3 10.13 15.18 -47.12
CA PRO A 3 9.87 14.03 -46.27
C PRO A 3 8.99 14.46 -45.10
N ILE A 4 7.91 13.72 -44.88
CA ILE A 4 7.06 13.85 -43.70
C ILE A 4 7.93 13.44 -42.52
N VAL A 5 8.49 14.42 -41.81
CA VAL A 5 9.03 14.19 -40.47
C VAL A 5 7.82 13.83 -39.63
N VAL A 6 7.65 12.54 -39.32
CA VAL A 6 6.74 12.09 -38.27
C VAL A 6 7.32 12.62 -36.96
N ALA A 7 6.97 13.85 -36.63
CA ALA A 7 7.20 14.38 -35.29
C ALA A 7 6.31 13.56 -34.36
N LEU A 8 6.87 12.48 -33.78
CA LEU A 8 6.34 11.93 -32.55
C LEU A 8 6.23 13.11 -31.59
N ILE A 9 5.01 13.53 -31.25
CA ILE A 9 4.79 14.59 -30.27
C ILE A 9 5.35 14.04 -28.95
N LEU A 10 6.60 14.36 -28.65
CA LEU A 10 7.28 13.98 -27.42
C LEU A 10 6.69 14.80 -26.29
N VAL A 11 5.59 14.31 -25.72
CA VAL A 11 4.99 14.90 -24.52
C VAL A 11 5.94 14.59 -23.36
N PRO A 12 6.52 15.62 -22.71
CA PRO A 12 7.53 15.42 -21.68
C PRO A 12 6.93 14.69 -20.46
N PRO A 13 7.70 13.82 -19.80
CA PRO A 13 7.26 13.24 -18.53
C PRO A 13 7.13 14.35 -17.48
N PRO A 14 6.15 14.25 -16.58
CA PRO A 14 6.03 15.18 -15.46
C PRO A 14 7.10 14.90 -14.39
N SER A 15 7.35 15.86 -13.50
CA SER A 15 8.18 15.64 -12.30
C SER A 15 7.34 15.65 -11.04
N LEU A 16 7.71 14.82 -10.06
CA LEU A 16 6.99 14.66 -8.81
C LEU A 16 7.90 15.05 -7.64
N SER A 17 7.36 15.84 -6.71
CA SER A 17 8.03 16.20 -5.47
C SER A 17 7.16 15.83 -4.27
N LEU A 18 7.79 15.51 -3.15
CA LEU A 18 7.15 15.11 -1.90
C LEU A 18 7.58 16.06 -0.79
N HIS A 19 6.61 16.60 -0.06
CA HIS A 19 6.82 17.47 1.08
C HIS A 19 5.97 17.03 2.28
N PRO A 20 6.55 16.85 3.49
CA PRO A 20 7.98 16.82 3.76
C PRO A 20 8.65 15.58 3.13
N SER A 21 9.90 15.71 2.70
CA SER A 21 10.64 14.65 1.99
C SER A 21 11.24 13.59 2.93
N GLN A 22 11.40 13.92 4.22
CA GLN A 22 11.96 13.05 5.24
C GLN A 22 11.29 13.31 6.59
N GLY A 23 11.44 12.36 7.52
CA GLY A 23 10.95 12.52 8.89
C GLY A 23 9.43 12.39 9.04
N VAL A 24 8.74 11.84 8.05
CA VAL A 24 7.28 11.66 8.08
C VAL A 24 6.89 10.62 9.11
N LEU A 25 5.95 10.97 9.98
CA LEU A 25 5.36 10.10 11.00
C LEU A 25 3.90 9.77 10.67
N LEU A 26 3.37 8.77 11.38
CA LEU A 26 1.93 8.49 11.37
C LEU A 26 1.16 9.70 11.93
N GLY A 27 0.15 10.14 11.20
CA GLY A 27 -0.65 11.33 11.49
C GLY A 27 -0.20 12.58 10.74
N ASP A 28 1.01 12.59 10.16
CA ASP A 28 1.49 13.75 9.42
C ASP A 28 0.76 13.93 8.10
N THR A 29 0.60 15.19 7.67
CA THR A 29 0.07 15.51 6.34
C THR A 29 1.22 15.65 5.37
N VAL A 30 1.18 14.85 4.30
CA VAL A 30 2.14 14.90 3.20
C VAL A 30 1.47 15.49 1.97
N THR A 31 2.25 16.20 1.17
CA THR A 31 1.83 16.81 -0.10
C THR A 31 2.73 16.31 -1.21
N LEU A 32 2.13 15.63 -2.18
CA LEU A 32 2.74 15.23 -3.43
C LEU A 32 2.40 16.28 -4.49
N ARG A 33 3.40 17.04 -4.90
CA ARG A 33 3.26 18.10 -5.92
C ARG A 33 3.81 17.60 -7.24
N CYS A 34 2.94 17.46 -8.22
CA CYS A 34 3.34 17.12 -9.58
C CYS A 34 3.51 18.39 -10.42
N HIS A 35 4.70 18.60 -10.98
CA HIS A 35 5.01 19.69 -11.89
C HIS A 35 4.83 19.22 -13.34
N LEU A 36 3.97 19.92 -14.07
CA LEU A 36 3.53 19.52 -15.40
C LEU A 36 3.07 20.73 -16.21
N PRO A 37 3.14 20.67 -17.54
CA PRO A 37 2.83 21.82 -18.37
C PRO A 37 1.38 22.28 -18.23
N HIS A 38 1.14 23.57 -18.51
CA HIS A 38 -0.16 24.25 -18.45
C HIS A 38 -1.28 23.55 -19.24
N MET A 39 -0.91 22.94 -20.36
CA MET A 39 -1.80 22.19 -21.25
C MET A 39 -2.35 20.87 -20.66
N ALA A 40 -1.87 20.41 -19.50
CA ALA A 40 -2.41 19.24 -18.82
C ALA A 40 -3.87 19.48 -18.39
N ALA A 41 -4.79 18.63 -18.86
CA ALA A 41 -6.21 18.70 -18.53
C ALA A 41 -6.56 17.84 -17.31
N TRP A 42 -5.96 16.65 -17.22
CA TRP A 42 -6.17 15.72 -16.11
C TRP A 42 -4.83 15.26 -15.54
N VAL A 43 -4.75 15.16 -14.22
CA VAL A 43 -3.57 14.68 -13.51
C VAL A 43 -3.95 13.48 -12.67
N GLN A 44 -3.15 12.42 -12.77
CA GLN A 44 -3.31 11.14 -12.09
C GLN A 44 -2.12 10.91 -11.16
N LEU A 45 -2.41 10.58 -9.91
CA LEU A 45 -1.46 10.11 -8.92
C LEU A 45 -1.58 8.59 -8.79
N TRP A 46 -0.45 7.92 -8.99
CA TRP A 46 -0.30 6.48 -8.89
C TRP A 46 0.46 6.12 -7.62
N PHE A 47 0.03 5.07 -6.94
CA PHE A 47 0.65 4.51 -5.74
C PHE A 47 0.89 3.01 -5.95
N ASN A 48 2.15 2.57 -5.86
CA ASN A 48 2.56 1.19 -6.07
C ASN A 48 1.96 0.57 -7.36
N GLY A 49 1.92 1.35 -8.45
CA GLY A 49 1.39 0.91 -9.74
C GLY A 49 -0.14 0.89 -9.84
N THR A 50 -0.87 1.41 -8.86
CA THR A 50 -2.34 1.54 -8.88
C THR A 50 -2.76 3.01 -8.87
N LEU A 51 -3.80 3.38 -9.61
CA LEU A 51 -4.36 4.73 -9.57
C LEU A 51 -4.91 5.01 -8.16
N ARG A 52 -4.38 6.03 -7.50
CA ARG A 52 -4.79 6.43 -6.14
C ARG A 52 -5.76 7.61 -6.16
N SER A 53 -5.51 8.58 -7.03
CA SER A 53 -6.33 9.79 -7.14
C SER A 53 -6.13 10.43 -8.50
N ASP A 54 -7.16 11.05 -9.04
CA ASP A 54 -7.11 11.87 -10.23
C ASP A 54 -7.91 13.15 -10.05
N LYS A 55 -7.55 14.18 -10.81
CA LYS A 55 -8.29 15.45 -10.82
C LYS A 55 -8.12 16.19 -12.14
N ALA A 56 -9.13 16.98 -12.49
CA ALA A 56 -8.99 18.01 -13.50
C ALA A 56 -8.04 19.09 -12.99
N LYS A 57 -7.23 19.63 -13.89
CA LYS A 57 -6.30 20.72 -13.58
C LYS A 57 -6.72 21.96 -14.35
N ASP A 58 -6.71 23.11 -13.67
CA ASP A 58 -6.89 24.39 -14.32
C ASP A 58 -5.70 24.69 -15.23
N LYS A 59 -5.99 25.16 -16.45
CA LYS A 59 -4.97 25.39 -17.49
C LYS A 59 -3.93 26.44 -17.11
N GLU A 60 -4.20 27.27 -16.11
CA GLU A 60 -3.28 28.31 -15.63
C GLU A 60 -2.26 27.81 -14.60
N GLN A 61 -2.48 26.65 -13.98
CA GLN A 61 -1.51 26.10 -13.05
C GLN A 61 -0.39 25.38 -13.80
N ASP A 62 0.81 25.37 -13.23
CA ASP A 62 1.98 24.60 -13.68
C ASP A 62 2.20 23.33 -12.85
N SER A 63 1.32 23.10 -11.88
CA SER A 63 1.46 22.04 -10.89
C SER A 63 0.10 21.56 -10.39
N ALA A 64 0.09 20.39 -9.78
CA ALA A 64 -1.10 19.77 -9.19
C ALA A 64 -0.73 19.08 -7.88
N ASP A 65 -1.39 19.49 -6.79
CA ASP A 65 -1.00 19.12 -5.42
C ASP A 65 -1.97 18.10 -4.82
N PHE A 66 -1.45 16.97 -4.37
CA PHE A 66 -2.20 15.90 -3.70
C PHE A 66 -1.77 15.83 -2.24
N SER A 67 -2.62 16.32 -1.34
CA SER A 67 -2.36 16.32 0.10
C SER A 67 -3.22 15.28 0.80
N PHE A 68 -2.63 14.49 1.70
CA PHE A 68 -3.34 13.53 2.53
C PHE A 68 -2.60 13.29 3.85
N ALA A 69 -3.33 12.89 4.88
CA ALA A 69 -2.75 12.45 6.15
C ALA A 69 -2.27 11.00 6.04
N VAL A 70 -1.07 10.72 6.54
CA VAL A 70 -0.54 9.36 6.68
C VAL A 70 -1.29 8.69 7.82
N THR A 71 -2.18 7.76 7.50
CA THR A 71 -3.01 7.09 8.52
C THR A 71 -2.50 5.72 8.88
N ASN A 72 -1.85 5.05 7.92
CA ASN A 72 -1.39 3.68 8.09
C ASN A 72 0.04 3.51 7.56
N LEU A 73 0.70 2.44 8.00
CA LEU A 73 1.99 2.01 7.46
C LEU A 73 1.93 1.67 5.97
N ASP A 74 0.75 1.28 5.49
CA ASP A 74 0.52 0.94 4.08
C ASP A 74 0.40 2.18 3.18
N ASP A 75 0.42 3.40 3.74
CA ASP A 75 0.61 4.62 2.97
C ASP A 75 2.08 4.79 2.54
N ALA A 76 3.03 4.11 3.19
CA ALA A 76 4.43 4.09 2.78
C ALA A 76 4.60 3.30 1.47
N GLY A 77 5.30 3.89 0.50
CA GLY A 77 5.52 3.23 -0.79
C GLY A 77 5.91 4.20 -1.90
N THR A 78 5.79 3.74 -3.13
CA THR A 78 6.24 4.48 -4.31
C THR A 78 5.08 5.23 -4.96
N TYR A 79 5.27 6.54 -5.17
CA TYR A 79 4.33 7.42 -5.84
C TYR A 79 4.86 7.87 -7.19
N GLN A 80 3.97 7.97 -8.16
CA GLN A 80 4.25 8.46 -9.52
C GLN A 80 3.11 9.34 -10.01
N CYS A 81 3.43 10.29 -10.88
CA CYS A 81 2.47 11.18 -11.50
C CYS A 81 2.35 10.90 -12.99
N ARG A 82 1.16 11.06 -13.55
CA ARG A 82 0.87 11.01 -14.99
C ARG A 82 -0.15 12.06 -15.34
N TYR A 83 -0.15 12.57 -16.58
CA TYR A 83 -1.16 13.54 -17.01
C TYR A 83 -1.70 13.26 -18.40
N GLN A 84 -2.91 13.78 -18.66
CA GLN A 84 -3.59 13.68 -19.94
C GLN A 84 -3.88 15.07 -20.50
N LEU A 85 -3.72 15.20 -21.81
CA LEU A 85 -4.12 16.35 -22.60
C LEU A 85 -5.52 16.09 -23.16
N SER A 86 -6.36 17.13 -23.23
CA SER A 86 -7.68 17.02 -23.84
C SER A 86 -7.63 17.14 -25.36
N GLU A 87 -6.75 17.98 -25.91
CA GLU A 87 -6.66 18.26 -27.35
C GLU A 87 -5.21 18.53 -27.78
N PRO A 88 -4.58 17.65 -28.59
CA PRO A 88 -5.03 16.30 -28.92
C PRO A 88 -5.12 15.41 -27.66
N LEU A 89 -6.00 14.40 -27.68
CA LEU A 89 -6.07 13.40 -26.62
C LEU A 89 -4.76 12.61 -26.57
N TRP A 90 -3.93 12.90 -25.58
CA TRP A 90 -2.64 12.25 -25.37
C TRP A 90 -2.40 12.02 -23.89
N THR A 91 -1.65 10.97 -23.55
CA THR A 91 -1.23 10.70 -22.18
C THR A 91 0.28 10.65 -22.06
N SER A 92 0.84 11.37 -21.09
CA SER A 92 2.27 11.33 -20.81
C SER A 92 2.71 9.99 -20.20
N ASN A 93 4.02 9.77 -20.16
CA ASN A 93 4.63 8.73 -19.35
C ASN A 93 4.56 9.10 -17.86
N HIS A 94 4.80 8.12 -16.99
CA HIS A 94 4.91 8.36 -15.56
C HIS A 94 6.15 9.22 -15.24
N SER A 95 6.04 10.01 -14.17
CA SER A 95 7.19 10.67 -13.56
C SER A 95 8.17 9.67 -12.99
N ASP A 96 9.37 10.15 -12.67
CA ASP A 96 10.27 9.43 -11.79
C ASP A 96 9.55 9.06 -10.47
N PRO A 97 9.77 7.85 -9.95
CA PRO A 97 9.16 7.41 -8.71
C PRO A 97 9.69 8.19 -7.50
N VAL A 98 8.79 8.56 -6.60
CA VAL A 98 9.13 9.17 -5.31
C VAL A 98 8.66 8.25 -4.19
N GLU A 99 9.59 7.86 -3.33
CA GLU A 99 9.31 6.94 -2.21
C GLU A 99 8.94 7.72 -0.94
N LEU A 100 7.77 7.43 -0.38
CA LEU A 100 7.36 7.90 0.93
C LEU A 100 7.77 6.88 1.98
N VAL A 101 8.74 7.25 2.81
CA VAL A 101 9.25 6.41 3.91
C VAL A 101 8.82 7.00 5.25
N LEU A 102 8.23 6.17 6.10
CA LEU A 102 7.80 6.57 7.44
C LEU A 102 8.89 6.29 8.47
N THR A 103 9.10 7.25 9.37
CA THR A 103 10.09 7.14 10.43
C THR A 103 9.47 6.46 11.65
N GLY A 104 10.16 5.47 12.24
CA GLY A 104 9.81 4.93 13.57
C GLY A 104 8.63 3.94 13.63
N ALA A 105 7.96 3.65 12.53
CA ALA A 105 6.81 2.75 12.54
C ALA A 105 7.23 1.29 12.25
N ARG A 106 7.39 0.51 13.33
CA ARG A 106 7.68 -0.93 13.24
C ARG A 106 6.45 -1.64 12.65
N ARG A 107 6.58 -2.28 11.49
CA ARG A 107 5.56 -3.21 10.96
C ARG A 107 5.23 -4.22 12.06
N ARG A 108 4.08 -4.05 12.71
CA ARG A 108 3.59 -5.01 13.68
C ARG A 108 3.08 -6.19 12.85
N SER A 109 3.99 -7.10 12.52
CA SER A 109 3.68 -8.28 11.71
C SER A 109 2.57 -9.06 12.39
N HIS A 110 1.38 -8.99 11.81
CA HIS A 110 0.19 -9.72 12.24
C HIS A 110 0.40 -11.26 12.13
N GLY A 111 1.44 -11.69 11.40
CA GLY A 111 1.86 -13.09 11.32
C GLY A 111 2.26 -13.68 12.68
N ASN A 112 2.75 -12.86 13.61
CA ASN A 112 3.13 -13.33 14.94
C ASN A 112 1.90 -13.71 15.79
N LEU A 113 0.76 -13.04 15.57
CA LEU A 113 -0.47 -13.31 16.31
C LEU A 113 -1.09 -14.64 15.87
N VAL A 114 -1.20 -14.87 14.55
CA VAL A 114 -1.78 -16.11 14.01
C VAL A 114 -0.94 -17.33 14.41
N VAL A 115 0.39 -17.21 14.33
CA VAL A 115 1.30 -18.30 14.75
C VAL A 115 1.21 -18.55 16.27
N ALA A 116 1.09 -17.50 17.09
CA ALA A 116 0.90 -17.64 18.52
C ALA A 116 -0.44 -18.32 18.87
N VAL A 117 -1.52 -17.96 18.17
CA VAL A 117 -2.84 -18.56 18.35
C VAL A 117 -2.82 -20.04 17.94
N LEU A 118 -2.26 -20.38 16.76
CA LEU A 118 -2.15 -21.77 16.31
C LEU A 118 -1.31 -22.61 17.28
N ARG A 119 -0.19 -22.08 17.77
CA ARG A 119 0.67 -22.76 18.75
C ARG A 119 -0.05 -22.95 20.08
N GLY A 120 -0.83 -21.95 20.53
CA GLY A 120 -1.66 -22.05 21.72
C GLY A 120 -2.75 -23.11 21.58
N CYS A 121 -3.49 -23.12 20.47
CA CYS A 121 -4.52 -24.12 20.19
C CYS A 121 -3.96 -25.54 20.18
N ALA A 122 -2.80 -25.77 19.56
CA ALA A 122 -2.16 -27.08 19.55
C ALA A 122 -1.80 -27.57 20.96
N ALA A 123 -1.27 -26.69 21.83
CA ALA A 123 -0.94 -27.04 23.20
C ALA A 123 -2.17 -27.42 24.04
N VAL A 124 -3.28 -26.68 23.89
CA VAL A 124 -4.54 -26.96 24.57
C VAL A 124 -5.11 -28.30 24.12
N LEU A 125 -5.14 -28.56 22.81
CA LEU A 125 -5.62 -29.84 22.27
C LEU A 125 -4.83 -31.03 22.81
N VAL A 126 -3.49 -30.94 22.84
CA VAL A 126 -2.63 -32.00 23.38
C VAL A 126 -2.90 -32.23 24.87
N PHE A 127 -3.04 -31.16 25.66
CA PHE A 127 -3.31 -31.27 27.09
C PHE A 127 -4.70 -31.88 27.38
N SER A 128 -5.73 -31.45 26.64
CA SER A 128 -7.09 -32.00 26.75
C SER A 128 -7.13 -33.48 26.36
N LEU A 129 -6.44 -33.88 25.27
CA LEU A 129 -6.33 -35.28 24.88
C LEU A 129 -5.61 -36.11 25.94
N GLY A 130 -4.50 -35.60 26.51
CA GLY A 130 -3.77 -36.27 27.59
C GLY A 130 -4.64 -36.50 28.83
N LEU A 131 -5.38 -35.47 29.27
CA LEU A 131 -6.33 -35.59 30.38
C LEU A 131 -7.44 -36.61 30.08
N TYR A 132 -7.99 -36.59 28.86
CA TYR A 132 -9.00 -37.55 28.45
C TYR A 132 -8.50 -38.99 28.55
N PHE A 133 -7.30 -39.29 28.01
CA PHE A 133 -6.70 -40.62 28.13
C PHE A 133 -6.45 -41.05 29.58
N VAL A 134 -6.05 -40.13 30.46
CA VAL A 134 -5.87 -40.44 31.89
C VAL A 134 -7.20 -40.73 32.58
N LEU A 135 -8.24 -39.95 32.30
CA LEU A 135 -9.58 -40.16 32.83
C LEU A 135 -10.19 -41.46 32.31
N ASP A 136 -9.99 -41.77 31.04
CA ASP A 136 -10.45 -43.01 30.42
C ASP A 136 -9.71 -44.24 30.99
N ALA A 137 -8.38 -44.17 31.17
CA ALA A 137 -7.63 -45.23 31.83
C ALA A 137 -8.09 -45.46 33.27
N ARG A 138 -8.42 -44.38 34.01
CA ARG A 138 -8.97 -44.47 35.37
C ARG A 138 -10.37 -45.08 35.39
N SER A 139 -11.24 -44.67 34.47
CA SER A 139 -12.62 -45.19 34.39
C SER A 139 -12.64 -46.68 34.04
N LEU A 140 -11.76 -47.11 33.12
CA LEU A 140 -11.58 -48.52 32.75
C LEU A 140 -11.04 -49.36 33.92
N TRP A 141 -10.14 -48.79 34.73
CA TRP A 141 -9.65 -49.44 35.94
C TRP A 141 -10.77 -49.61 36.98
N THR A 142 -11.51 -48.54 37.30
CA THR A 142 -12.64 -48.63 38.24
C THR A 142 -13.69 -49.65 37.79
N ARG A 143 -13.94 -49.78 36.49
CA ARG A 143 -14.88 -50.77 35.95
C ARG A 143 -14.37 -52.22 36.06
N ARG A 144 -13.05 -52.43 36.10
CA ARG A 144 -12.42 -53.75 36.26
C ARG A 144 -12.47 -54.23 37.70
N ASP A 145 -12.26 -53.34 38.68
CA ASP A 145 -12.35 -53.67 40.11
C ASP A 145 -13.80 -53.95 40.56
N GLU A 146 -14.80 -53.46 39.81
CA GLU A 146 -16.23 -53.66 40.09
C GLU A 146 -16.85 -54.87 39.36
N SER A 147 -16.05 -55.62 38.58
CA SER A 147 -16.46 -56.90 38.00
C SER A 147 -16.12 -58.04 38.99
N PRO A 148 -17.12 -58.83 39.45
CA PRO A 148 -16.98 -59.81 40.53
C PRO A 148 -16.12 -61.04 40.20
#